data_AF-A0A8T9FWZ0-F1
#
_entry.id   AF-A0A8T9FWZ0-F1
#
_cell.length_a   1.000
_cell.length_b   1.000
_cell.length_c   1.000
_cell.angle_alpha   90.00
_cell.angle_beta   90.00
_cell.angle_gamma   90.00
#
_symmetry.space_group_name_H-M   'P 1'
#
loop_
_entity.id
_entity.type
_entity.pdbx_description
1 polymer ?
#
loop_
_entity_poly.entity_id
_entity_poly.type
_entity_poly.pdbx_seq_one_letter_code
_entity_poly.pdbx_strand_id
1 'polypeptide(L)'
;MANELLDKAITDLERAVEAVRTASEYVPDAAAAAAHGISGGAIDPFVFRLAIFVLSIFVGYYVVWSVTPALHTPLMAVTNAISSVIVVGALLAVGISLSGVATGFGFVALILASVNIFGGFLVTQRMLAMYKKKEK
;
A
#
# COMPACT_ATOMS: atom_id res chain seq x y z
N MET A 1 -30.87 30.55 16.71
CA MET A 1 -31.41 29.58 15.72
C MET A 1 -30.47 29.26 14.55
N ALA A 2 -30.17 30.16 13.60
CA ALA A 2 -29.29 29.79 12.46
C ALA A 2 -27.84 29.47 12.88
N ASN A 3 -27.24 30.26 13.79
CA ASN A 3 -25.90 29.98 14.31
C ASN A 3 -25.85 28.70 15.16
N GLU A 4 -26.84 28.43 16.01
CA GLU A 4 -26.87 27.19 16.80
C GLU A 4 -27.00 25.92 15.94
N LEU A 5 -27.70 26.00 14.81
CA LEU A 5 -27.80 24.89 13.86
C LEU A 5 -26.49 24.71 13.09
N LEU A 6 -25.79 25.80 12.77
CA LEU A 6 -24.47 25.77 12.17
C LEU A 6 -23.43 25.17 13.14
N ASP A 7 -23.45 25.59 14.41
CA ASP A 7 -22.56 25.10 15.46
C ASP A 7 -22.78 23.60 15.74
N LYS A 8 -24.04 23.15 15.75
CA LYS A 8 -24.36 21.71 15.85
C LYS A 8 -23.84 20.93 14.65
N ALA A 9 -24.00 21.44 13.43
CA ALA A 9 -23.53 20.78 12.22
C ALA A 9 -21.98 20.67 12.19
N ILE A 10 -21.27 21.70 12.65
CA ILE A 10 -19.80 21.66 12.79
C ILE A 10 -19.39 20.62 13.83
N THR A 11 -20.06 20.58 14.97
CA THR A 11 -19.74 19.62 16.05
C THR A 11 -19.96 18.16 15.62
N ASP A 12 -21.03 17.89 14.85
CA ASP A 12 -21.30 16.54 14.35
C ASP A 12 -20.34 16.12 13.23
N LEU A 13 -19.88 17.08 12.42
CA LEU A 13 -18.84 16.85 11.42
C LEU A 13 -17.49 16.55 12.08
N GLU A 14 -17.12 17.27 13.13
CA GLU A 14 -15.90 17.00 13.91
C GLU A 14 -15.94 15.60 14.54
N ARG A 15 -17.08 15.20 15.10
CA ARG A 15 -17.27 13.83 15.62
C ARG A 15 -17.16 12.76 14.53
N ALA A 16 -17.72 13.01 13.36
CA ALA A 16 -17.63 12.09 12.23
C ALA A 16 -16.19 11.96 11.70
N VAL A 17 -15.46 13.07 11.60
CA VAL A 17 -14.05 13.10 11.22
C VAL A 17 -13.19 12.34 12.23
N GLU A 18 -13.44 12.51 13.52
CA GLU A 18 -12.70 11.82 14.58
C GLU A 18 -12.98 10.31 14.59
N ALA A 19 -14.23 9.90 14.37
CA ALA A 19 -14.61 8.49 14.23
C ALA A 19 -13.96 7.83 13.00
N VAL A 20 -13.84 8.56 11.89
CA VAL A 20 -13.15 8.09 10.67
C VAL A 20 -11.63 7.99 10.91
N ARG A 21 -11.03 8.96 11.60
CA ARG A 21 -9.60 8.92 11.99
C ARG A 21 -9.27 7.71 12.83
N THR A 22 -10.04 7.47 13.88
CA THR A 22 -9.87 6.30 14.75
C THR A 22 -10.09 5.00 13.98
N ALA A 23 -11.15 4.90 13.17
CA ALA A 23 -11.35 3.72 12.32
C ALA A 23 -10.17 3.45 11.37
N SER A 24 -9.60 4.51 10.77
CA SER A 24 -8.43 4.43 9.87
C SER A 24 -7.15 3.95 10.57
N GLU A 25 -6.95 4.29 11.85
CA GLU A 25 -5.84 3.77 12.65
C GLU A 25 -6.01 2.27 12.99
N TYR A 26 -7.24 1.81 13.22
CA TYR A 26 -7.53 0.42 13.60
C TYR A 26 -7.57 -0.58 12.43
N VAL A 27 -7.78 -0.13 11.18
CA VAL A 27 -7.85 -1.04 10.00
C VAL A 27 -6.60 -1.94 9.82
N PRO A 28 -5.35 -1.43 9.88
CA PRO A 28 -4.17 -2.29 9.76
C PRO A 28 -3.95 -3.18 10.98
N ASP A 29 -4.37 -2.75 12.17
CA ASP A 29 -4.19 -3.50 13.41
C ASP A 29 -5.28 -4.55 13.64
N ALA A 30 -6.41 -4.52 12.94
CA ALA A 30 -7.48 -5.50 13.08
C ALA A 30 -7.03 -6.92 12.68
N ALA A 31 -6.21 -7.07 11.64
CA ALA A 31 -5.66 -8.36 11.22
C ALA A 31 -4.64 -8.89 12.24
N ALA A 32 -3.80 -8.00 12.78
CA ALA A 32 -2.84 -8.34 13.82
C ALA A 32 -3.56 -8.69 15.14
N ALA A 33 -4.58 -7.93 15.54
CA ALA A 33 -5.39 -8.16 16.73
C ALA A 33 -6.24 -9.44 16.64
N ALA A 34 -6.80 -9.75 15.47
CA ALA A 34 -7.52 -11.01 15.25
C ALA A 34 -6.57 -12.21 15.38
N ALA A 35 -5.39 -12.17 14.76
CA ALA A 35 -4.40 -13.23 14.88
C ALA A 35 -3.81 -13.33 16.32
N HIS A 36 -3.58 -12.20 16.98
CA HIS A 36 -3.09 -12.11 18.35
C HIS A 36 -4.16 -12.55 19.39
N GLY A 37 -5.43 -12.36 19.07
CA GLY A 37 -6.56 -12.90 19.82
C GLY A 37 -6.68 -14.42 19.68
N ILE A 38 -6.44 -14.95 18.48
CA ILE A 38 -6.40 -16.40 18.21
C ILE A 38 -5.20 -17.06 18.92
N SER A 39 -4.07 -16.37 19.05
CA SER A 39 -2.89 -16.84 19.79
C SER A 39 -2.94 -16.61 21.32
N GLY A 40 -4.06 -16.09 21.84
CA GLY A 40 -4.28 -15.94 23.29
C GLY A 40 -3.41 -14.88 23.96
N GLY A 41 -2.90 -13.90 23.22
CA GLY A 41 -2.05 -12.86 23.81
C GLY A 41 -0.54 -13.14 23.77
N ALA A 42 -0.11 -14.31 23.27
CA ALA A 42 1.26 -14.79 23.49
C ALA A 42 2.31 -14.28 22.50
N ILE A 43 1.92 -13.64 21.39
CA ILE A 43 2.84 -13.28 20.30
C ILE A 43 2.94 -11.77 20.17
N ASP A 44 4.12 -11.23 20.50
CA ASP A 44 4.42 -9.81 20.36
C ASP A 44 4.17 -9.32 18.90
N PRO A 45 3.51 -8.16 18.68
CA PRO A 45 3.24 -7.61 17.36
C PRO A 45 4.49 -7.46 16.48
N PHE A 46 5.65 -7.19 17.08
CA PHE A 46 6.92 -7.14 16.35
C PHE A 46 7.32 -8.53 15.84
N VAL A 47 7.26 -9.56 16.69
CA VAL A 47 7.56 -10.95 16.31
C VAL A 47 6.61 -11.42 15.21
N PHE A 48 5.34 -11.02 15.28
CA PHE A 48 4.35 -11.30 14.23
C PHE A 48 4.71 -10.64 12.89
N ARG A 49 5.00 -9.33 12.89
CA ARG A 49 5.42 -8.60 11.67
C ARG A 49 6.73 -9.14 11.11
N LEU A 50 7.66 -9.54 11.97
CA LEU A 50 8.91 -10.18 11.59
C LEU A 50 8.67 -11.56 10.96
N ALA A 51 7.75 -12.37 11.50
CA ALA A 51 7.38 -13.64 10.92
C ALA A 51 6.79 -13.47 9.51
N ILE A 52 5.88 -12.50 9.31
CA ILE A 52 5.36 -12.15 7.98
C ILE A 52 6.49 -11.74 7.04
N PHE A 53 7.42 -10.90 7.51
CA PHE A 53 8.57 -10.46 6.72
C PHE A 53 9.42 -11.65 6.27
N VAL A 54 9.78 -12.56 7.18
CA VAL A 54 10.57 -13.76 6.85
C VAL A 54 9.81 -14.70 5.91
N LEU A 55 8.53 -14.98 6.17
CA LEU A 55 7.70 -15.78 5.25
C LEU A 55 7.62 -15.15 3.86
N SER A 56 7.51 -13.83 3.76
CA SER A 56 7.42 -13.13 2.48
C SER A 56 8.70 -13.28 1.63
N ILE A 57 9.87 -13.37 2.27
CA ILE A 57 11.15 -13.65 1.59
C ILE A 57 11.13 -15.06 0.99
N PHE A 58 10.71 -16.07 1.75
CA PHE A 58 10.60 -17.43 1.23
C PHE A 58 9.65 -17.50 0.03
N VAL A 59 8.46 -16.90 0.15
CA VAL A 59 7.50 -16.83 -0.96
C VAL A 59 8.11 -16.15 -2.18
N GLY A 60 8.77 -15.00 -2.00
CA GLY A 60 9.42 -14.26 -3.09
C GLY A 60 10.49 -15.09 -3.80
N TYR A 61 11.33 -15.80 -3.05
CA TYR A 61 12.35 -16.69 -3.58
C TYR A 61 11.75 -17.80 -4.47
N TYR A 62 10.74 -18.53 -3.96
CA TYR A 62 10.12 -19.62 -4.73
C TYR A 62 9.36 -19.12 -5.97
N VAL A 63 8.74 -17.94 -5.89
CA VAL A 63 8.03 -17.33 -7.03
C VAL A 63 9.00 -16.95 -8.14
N VAL A 64 10.15 -16.34 -7.80
CA VAL A 64 11.16 -15.93 -8.80
C VAL A 64 11.92 -17.14 -9.36
N TRP A 65 12.21 -18.16 -8.55
CA TRP A 65 12.91 -19.36 -9.03
C TRP A 65 12.09 -20.16 -10.06
N SER A 66 10.77 -20.08 -9.99
CA SER A 66 9.86 -20.87 -10.83
C SER A 66 9.55 -20.23 -12.20
N VAL A 67 10.31 -19.22 -12.63
CA VAL A 67 10.11 -18.57 -13.94
C VAL A 67 10.93 -19.23 -15.05
N THR A 68 10.46 -19.12 -16.29
CA THR A 68 11.22 -19.60 -17.44
C THR A 68 12.37 -18.64 -17.81
N PRO A 69 13.54 -19.12 -18.26
CA PRO A 69 14.71 -18.27 -18.57
C PRO A 69 14.43 -17.11 -19.53
N ALA A 70 13.53 -17.29 -20.50
CA ALA A 70 13.14 -16.25 -21.45
C ALA A 70 12.40 -15.06 -20.80
N LEU A 71 11.83 -15.26 -19.61
CA LEU A 71 11.03 -14.25 -18.91
C LEU A 71 11.83 -13.47 -17.86
N HIS A 72 13.13 -13.68 -17.69
CA HIS A 72 13.91 -12.92 -16.69
C HIS A 72 13.90 -11.40 -16.95
N THR A 73 14.00 -10.98 -18.22
CA THR A 73 13.94 -9.55 -18.57
C THR A 73 12.55 -8.95 -18.35
N PRO A 74 11.44 -9.59 -18.80
CA PRO A 74 10.10 -9.19 -18.39
C PRO A 74 9.87 -9.20 -16.87
N LEU A 75 10.40 -10.20 -16.16
CA LEU A 75 10.27 -10.31 -14.70
C LEU A 75 10.96 -9.14 -14.00
N MET A 76 12.14 -8.73 -14.47
CA MET A 76 12.82 -7.56 -13.96
C MET A 76 11.95 -6.30 -14.08
N ALA A 77 11.27 -6.12 -15.22
CA ALA A 77 10.34 -5.00 -15.42
C ALA A 77 9.12 -5.08 -14.47
N VAL A 78 8.56 -6.27 -14.25
CA VAL A 78 7.46 -6.49 -13.28
C VAL A 78 7.90 -6.14 -11.87
N THR A 79 9.08 -6.60 -11.43
CA THR A 79 9.58 -6.31 -10.08
C THR A 79 9.82 -4.82 -9.86
N ASN A 80 10.22 -4.09 -10.89
CA ASN A 80 10.31 -2.62 -10.84
C ASN A 80 8.92 -1.99 -10.63
N ALA A 81 7.90 -2.44 -11.38
CA ALA A 81 6.53 -1.96 -11.20
C ALA A 81 5.98 -2.27 -9.79
N ILE A 82 6.20 -3.49 -9.28
CA ILE A 82 5.74 -3.93 -7.95
C ILE A 82 6.43 -3.14 -6.83
N SER A 83 7.69 -2.74 -7.01
CA SER A 83 8.41 -1.93 -6.01
C SER A 83 7.73 -0.59 -5.70
N SER A 84 6.81 -0.15 -6.56
CA SER A 84 5.99 1.06 -6.37
C SER A 84 4.93 0.96 -5.26
N VAL A 85 4.93 -0.10 -4.44
CA VAL A 85 4.13 -0.20 -3.20
C VAL A 85 4.33 1.01 -2.26
N ILE A 86 5.45 1.73 -2.43
CA ILE A 86 5.77 3.01 -1.76
C ILE A 86 4.64 4.05 -1.93
N VAL A 87 3.79 3.95 -2.96
CA VAL A 87 2.61 4.81 -3.16
C VAL A 87 1.69 4.83 -1.92
N VAL A 88 1.59 3.72 -1.18
CA VAL A 88 0.79 3.65 0.05
C VAL A 88 1.36 4.60 1.10
N GLY A 89 2.69 4.63 1.26
CA GLY A 89 3.36 5.56 2.18
C GLY A 89 3.19 7.02 1.76
N ALA A 90 3.27 7.30 0.46
CA ALA A 90 3.04 8.65 -0.07
C ALA A 90 1.60 9.13 0.19
N LEU A 91 0.60 8.26 0.01
CA LEU A 91 -0.81 8.58 0.30
C LEU A 91 -1.03 8.86 1.79
N LEU A 92 -0.42 8.09 2.69
CA LEU A 92 -0.48 8.35 4.13
C LEU A 92 0.18 9.69 4.48
N ALA A 93 1.33 9.99 3.89
CA ALA A 93 2.03 11.25 4.09
C ALA A 93 1.24 12.47 3.60
N VAL A 94 0.47 12.35 2.52
CA VAL A 94 -0.40 13.44 2.03
C VAL A 94 -1.70 13.53 2.82
N GLY A 95 -2.33 12.39 3.13
CA GLY A 95 -3.69 12.32 3.66
C GLY A 95 -3.82 12.52 5.17
N ILE A 96 -2.77 12.21 5.95
CA ILE A 96 -2.84 12.20 7.43
C ILE A 96 -1.95 13.30 8.05
N SER A 97 -0.95 13.80 7.33
CA SER A 97 0.01 14.76 7.88
C SER A 97 -0.63 16.12 8.20
N LEU A 98 -0.41 16.59 9.44
CA LEU A 98 -0.74 17.97 9.85
C LEU A 98 0.34 18.98 9.44
N SER A 99 1.52 18.52 9.02
CA SER A 99 2.64 19.38 8.60
C SER A 99 2.62 19.58 7.09
N GLY A 100 2.54 20.84 6.65
CA GLY A 100 2.57 21.19 5.22
C GLY A 100 3.85 20.75 4.48
N VAL A 101 4.95 20.56 5.21
CA VAL A 101 6.19 20.01 4.65
C VAL A 101 6.04 18.53 4.31
N ALA A 102 5.45 17.75 5.21
CA ALA A 102 5.20 16.32 4.99
C ALA A 102 4.20 16.09 3.85
N THR A 103 3.15 16.92 3.77
CA THR A 103 2.21 16.91 2.64
C THR A 103 2.90 17.27 1.32
N GLY A 104 3.80 18.27 1.32
CA GLY A 104 4.57 18.66 0.14
C GLY A 104 5.48 17.54 -0.39
N PHE A 105 6.27 16.92 0.49
CA PHE A 105 7.11 15.79 0.11
C PHE A 105 6.29 14.56 -0.27
N GLY A 106 5.18 14.29 0.42
CA GLY A 106 4.24 13.22 0.09
C GLY A 106 3.66 13.39 -1.31
N PHE A 107 3.33 14.62 -1.71
CA PHE A 107 2.81 14.92 -3.04
C PHE A 107 3.85 14.65 -4.14
N VAL A 108 5.11 15.07 -3.92
CA VAL A 108 6.21 14.76 -4.84
C VAL A 108 6.44 13.25 -4.91
N ALA A 109 6.46 12.56 -3.78
CA ALA A 109 6.59 11.11 -3.71
C ALA A 109 5.45 10.40 -4.46
N LEU A 110 4.23 10.92 -4.38
CA LEU A 110 3.05 10.36 -5.08
C LEU A 110 3.20 10.48 -6.61
N ILE A 111 3.70 11.62 -7.10
CA ILE A 111 3.98 11.82 -8.53
C ILE A 111 5.05 10.83 -9.00
N LEU A 112 6.17 10.73 -8.27
CA LEU A 112 7.27 9.82 -8.62
C LEU A 112 6.84 8.36 -8.58
N ALA A 113 6.07 7.96 -7.57
CA ALA A 113 5.51 6.62 -7.46
C ALA A 113 4.56 6.33 -8.64
N SER A 114 3.72 7.28 -9.03
CA SER A 114 2.80 7.12 -10.16
C SER A 114 3.56 6.89 -11.47
N VAL A 115 4.64 7.63 -11.73
CA VAL A 115 5.50 7.41 -12.91
C VAL A 115 6.08 6.00 -12.93
N ASN A 116 6.53 5.48 -11.77
CA ASN A 116 7.07 4.13 -11.68
C ASN A 116 5.98 3.05 -11.91
N ILE A 117 4.78 3.23 -11.36
CA ILE A 117 3.62 2.34 -11.59
C ILE A 117 3.31 2.28 -13.09
N PHE A 118 2.98 3.43 -13.69
CA PHE A 118 2.52 3.46 -15.07
C PHE A 118 3.64 3.07 -16.06
N GLY A 119 4.86 3.57 -15.84
CA GLY A 119 6.02 3.22 -16.66
C GLY A 119 6.38 1.74 -16.58
N GLY A 120 6.44 1.19 -15.36
CA GLY A 120 6.78 -0.21 -15.11
C GLY A 120 5.76 -1.17 -15.74
N PHE A 121 4.46 -0.93 -15.55
CA PHE A 121 3.42 -1.80 -16.11
C PHE A 121 3.28 -1.66 -17.64
N LEU A 122 3.41 -0.46 -18.21
CA LEU A 122 3.34 -0.26 -19.67
C LEU A 122 4.51 -0.96 -20.39
N VAL A 123 5.72 -0.82 -19.87
CA VAL A 123 6.91 -1.49 -20.45
C VAL A 123 6.79 -3.00 -20.33
N THR A 124 6.36 -3.49 -19.17
CA THR A 124 6.10 -4.92 -18.94
C THR A 124 5.08 -5.46 -19.94
N GLN A 125 3.97 -4.76 -20.16
CA GLN A 125 2.95 -5.17 -21.10
C GLN A 125 3.49 -5.28 -22.53
N ARG A 126 4.32 -4.31 -22.95
CA ARG A 126 5.00 -4.36 -24.26
C ARG A 126 5.96 -5.55 -24.35
N MET A 127 6.70 -5.83 -23.30
CA MET A 127 7.62 -6.97 -23.24
C MET A 127 6.89 -8.31 -23.33
N LEU A 128 5.78 -8.47 -22.60
CA LEU A 128 4.96 -9.68 -22.63
C LEU A 128 4.17 -9.84 -23.93
N ALA A 129 3.77 -8.74 -24.57
CA ALA A 129 3.09 -8.76 -25.87
C ALA A 129 3.97 -9.36 -26.98
N MET A 130 5.30 -9.26 -26.87
CA MET A 130 6.23 -9.89 -27.82
C MET A 130 6.22 -11.43 -27.77
N TYR A 131 5.71 -12.01 -26.67
CA TYR A 131 5.56 -13.46 -26.51
C TYR A 131 4.17 -13.97 -26.90
N LYS A 132 3.23 -13.07 -27.21
CA LYS A 132 1.91 -13.47 -27.72
C LYS A 132 2.03 -13.85 -29.20
N LYS A 133 1.51 -15.02 -29.54
CA LYS A 133 1.37 -15.47 -30.93
C LYS A 133 0.45 -14.48 -31.65
N LYS A 134 0.86 -13.93 -32.80
CA LYS A 134 -0.03 -13.09 -33.63
C LYS A 134 -1.29 -13.88 -33.93
N GLU A 135 -2.46 -13.36 -33.56
CA GLU A 135 -3.73 -13.84 -34.10
C GLU A 135 -3.66 -13.70 -35.63
N LYS A 136 -3.96 -14.79 -36.33
CA LYS A 136 -4.02 -14.83 -37.80
C LYS A 136 -5.29 -14.17 -38.29
#